data_AF-A0A9X6KM91-F1
#
_entry.id   AF-A0A9X6KM91-F1
#
_cell.length_a   1.000
_cell.length_b   1.000
_cell.length_c   1.000
_cell.angle_alpha   90.00
_cell.angle_beta   90.00
_cell.angle_gamma   90.00
#
_symmetry.space_group_name_H-M   'P 1'
#
loop_
_entity.id
_entity.type
_entity.pdbx_description
1 polymer ?
#
loop_
_entity_poly.entity_id
_entity_poly.type
_entity_poly.pdbx_seq_one_letter_code
_entity_poly.pdbx_strand_id
1 'polypeptide(L)'
;LYYNHRVQKCIRLYINQRGKDTIPDLFVRVYKNGERKRLNKSVFNYWCDIFAKMLNKKEGKEFKMNPHCFRHSRLDNLKVQGVPLEKLKSLANHSDISTTESYLKDRSEEDIAEIFGMDPSYFAA
;
A
#
# COMPACT_ATOMS: atom_id res chain seq x y z
N LEU A 1 -6.60 -7.84 -4.02
CA LEU A 1 -6.48 -6.42 -3.60
C LEU A 1 -6.39 -5.55 -4.85
N TYR A 2 -7.36 -4.67 -5.02
CA TYR A 2 -7.49 -3.87 -6.24
C TYR A 2 -6.86 -2.51 -6.08
N TYR A 3 -5.98 -2.16 -7.00
CA TYR A 3 -5.16 -0.95 -6.94
C TYR A 3 -5.55 0.02 -8.05
N ASN A 4 -5.54 1.32 -7.77
CA ASN A 4 -5.80 2.35 -8.79
C ASN A 4 -4.78 2.28 -9.95
N HIS A 5 -5.14 2.87 -11.09
CA HIS A 5 -4.33 2.80 -12.32
C HIS A 5 -2.87 3.24 -12.12
N ARG A 6 -2.61 4.24 -11.27
CA ARG A 6 -1.24 4.72 -11.00
C ARG A 6 -0.41 3.67 -10.28
N VAL A 7 -0.97 3.04 -9.25
CA VAL A 7 -0.29 1.96 -8.52
C VAL A 7 -0.04 0.77 -9.44
N GLN A 8 -1.02 0.40 -10.26
CA GLN A 8 -0.85 -0.65 -11.27
C GLN A 8 0.26 -0.33 -12.27
N LYS A 9 0.37 0.94 -12.71
CA LYS A 9 1.45 1.37 -13.60
C LYS A 9 2.82 1.25 -12.91
N CYS A 10 2.92 1.70 -11.65
CA CYS A 10 4.17 1.60 -10.88
C CYS A 10 4.60 0.14 -10.67
N ILE A 11 3.67 -0.75 -10.31
CA ILE A 11 4.03 -2.16 -10.08
C ILE A 11 4.44 -2.86 -11.37
N ARG A 12 3.84 -2.54 -12.52
CA ARG A 12 4.28 -3.04 -13.83
C ARG A 12 5.70 -2.59 -14.17
N LEU A 13 6.02 -1.32 -13.96
CA LEU A 13 7.39 -0.80 -14.15
C LEU A 13 8.39 -1.53 -13.25
N TYR A 14 8.02 -1.75 -11.99
CA TYR A 14 8.84 -2.50 -11.04
C TYR A 14 9.06 -3.96 -11.48
N ILE A 15 8.02 -4.68 -11.87
CA ILE A 15 8.12 -6.09 -12.34
C ILE A 15 9.02 -6.17 -13.57
N ASN A 16 8.88 -5.25 -14.53
CA ASN A 16 9.74 -5.18 -15.71
C ASN A 16 11.20 -4.92 -15.34
N GLN A 17 11.46 -4.01 -14.39
CA GLN A 17 12.81 -3.73 -13.90
C GLN A 17 13.41 -4.90 -13.12
N ARG A 18 12.61 -5.60 -12.31
CA ARG A 18 13.03 -6.77 -11.53
C ARG A 18 13.48 -7.92 -12.44
N GLY A 19 12.73 -8.13 -13.54
CA GLY A 19 12.95 -9.23 -14.48
C GLY A 19 12.54 -10.58 -13.91
N LYS A 20 13.03 -11.66 -14.52
CA LYS A 20 12.74 -13.04 -14.10
C LYS A 20 13.66 -13.47 -12.96
N ASP A 21 13.09 -14.09 -11.94
CA ASP A 21 13.80 -14.78 -10.86
C ASP A 21 12.92 -15.87 -10.25
N THR A 22 13.47 -16.63 -9.29
CA THR A 22 12.79 -17.75 -8.62
C THR A 22 12.23 -17.38 -7.24
N ILE A 23 12.24 -16.10 -6.86
CA ILE A 23 11.82 -15.64 -5.53
C ILE A 23 10.31 -15.37 -5.55
N PRO A 24 9.50 -16.01 -4.70
CA PRO A 24 8.04 -15.88 -4.75
C PRO A 24 7.53 -14.51 -4.25
N ASP A 25 8.32 -13.77 -3.47
CA ASP A 25 7.91 -12.48 -2.92
C ASP A 25 7.74 -11.40 -3.99
N LEU A 26 6.79 -10.50 -3.80
CA LEU A 26 6.58 -9.38 -4.72
C LEU A 26 7.80 -8.44 -4.77
N PHE A 27 8.30 -8.02 -3.61
CA PHE A 27 9.44 -7.11 -3.53
C PHE A 27 10.74 -7.86 -3.21
N VAL A 28 11.73 -7.64 -4.06
CA VAL A 28 13.05 -8.27 -4.04
C VAL A 28 14.13 -7.20 -4.05
N ARG A 29 15.20 -7.43 -3.29
CA ARG A 29 16.42 -6.64 -3.37
C ARG A 29 17.28 -7.15 -4.52
N VAL A 30 17.58 -6.26 -5.47
CA VAL A 30 18.51 -6.54 -6.57
C VAL A 30 19.82 -5.81 -6.28
N TYR A 31 20.93 -6.55 -6.25
CA TYR A 31 22.26 -6.02 -6.00
C TYR A 31 22.97 -5.67 -7.32
N LYS A 32 24.00 -4.82 -7.27
CA LYS A 32 24.77 -4.41 -8.47
C LYS A 32 25.45 -5.57 -9.20
N ASN A 33 25.78 -6.64 -8.47
CA ASN A 33 26.36 -7.87 -9.03
C ASN A 33 25.30 -8.81 -9.64
N GLY A 34 24.03 -8.40 -9.71
CA GLY A 34 22.93 -9.22 -10.22
C GLY A 34 22.33 -10.21 -9.21
N GLU A 35 22.90 -10.31 -8.00
CA GLU A 35 22.34 -11.13 -6.93
C GLU A 35 20.94 -10.61 -6.54
N ARG A 36 20.02 -11.53 -6.24
CA ARG A 36 18.65 -11.22 -5.82
C ARG A 36 18.34 -11.89 -4.49
N LYS A 37 17.73 -11.15 -3.56
CA LYS A 37 17.32 -11.67 -2.25
C LYS A 37 15.94 -11.16 -1.84
N ARG A 38 15.25 -11.96 -1.02
CA ARG A 38 14.04 -11.55 -0.30
C ARG A 38 14.29 -10.22 0.41
N LEU A 39 13.35 -9.29 0.28
CA LEU A 39 13.44 -7.99 0.94
C LEU A 39 13.22 -8.15 2.45
N ASN A 40 14.07 -7.51 3.27
CA ASN A 40 13.85 -7.43 4.72
C ASN A 40 12.72 -6.44 5.02
N LYS A 41 11.85 -6.76 5.99
CA LYS A 41 10.76 -5.88 6.44
C LYS A 41 11.25 -4.50 6.89
N SER A 42 12.45 -4.39 7.46
CA SER A 42 13.03 -3.12 7.90
C SER A 42 13.23 -2.12 6.74
N VAL A 43 13.30 -2.60 5.49
CA VAL A 43 13.44 -1.74 4.32
C VAL A 43 12.27 -0.77 4.17
N PHE A 44 11.06 -1.15 4.59
CA PHE A 44 9.91 -0.25 4.53
C PHE A 44 10.08 0.97 5.44
N ASN A 45 10.64 0.78 6.64
CA ASN A 45 11.00 1.90 7.53
C ASN A 45 12.12 2.73 6.92
N TYR A 46 13.15 2.08 6.37
CA TYR A 46 14.24 2.78 5.70
C TYR A 46 13.77 3.66 4.52
N TRP A 47 12.80 3.20 3.73
CA TRP A 47 12.19 4.03 2.69
C TRP A 47 11.43 5.22 3.27
N CYS A 48 10.74 5.06 4.41
CA CYS A 48 10.11 6.17 5.11
C CYS A 48 11.14 7.24 5.51
N ASP A 49 12.31 6.84 6.01
CA ASP A 49 13.39 7.77 6.35
C ASP A 49 13.89 8.54 5.12
N ILE A 50 14.00 7.88 3.97
CA ILE A 50 14.37 8.53 2.71
C ILE A 50 13.31 9.57 2.32
N PHE A 51 12.04 9.20 2.33
CA PHE A 51 10.95 10.12 1.98
C PHE A 51 10.86 11.30 2.93
N ALA A 52 11.01 11.06 4.23
CA ALA A 52 11.08 12.12 5.24
C ALA A 52 12.22 13.09 4.93
N LYS A 53 13.44 12.59 4.66
CA LYS A 53 14.59 13.45 4.28
C LYS A 53 14.31 14.28 3.02
N MET A 54 13.66 13.70 2.01
CA MET A 54 13.29 14.41 0.78
C MET A 54 12.29 15.55 1.08
N LEU A 55 11.29 15.30 1.92
CA LEU A 55 10.33 16.32 2.37
C LEU A 55 11.00 17.38 3.24
N ASN A 56 11.89 16.99 4.15
CA ASN A 56 12.63 17.93 5.00
C ASN A 56 13.41 18.93 4.16
N LYS A 57 14.12 18.43 3.14
CA LYS A 57 14.89 19.27 2.22
C LYS A 57 13.99 20.22 1.42
N LYS A 58 12.81 19.77 1.03
CA LYS A 58 11.87 20.56 0.22
C LYS A 58 11.18 21.66 1.02
N GLU A 59 10.75 21.35 2.24
CA GLU A 59 9.87 22.21 3.05
C GLU A 59 10.62 22.94 4.18
N GLY A 60 11.92 22.66 4.38
CA GLY A 60 12.76 23.31 5.39
C GLY A 60 12.40 22.97 6.84
N LYS A 61 11.70 21.85 7.08
CA LYS A 61 11.28 21.42 8.43
C LYS A 61 11.44 19.92 8.64
N GLU A 62 11.54 19.48 9.88
CA GLU A 62 11.67 18.06 10.21
C GLU A 62 10.31 17.33 10.11
N PHE A 63 10.28 16.26 9.33
CA PHE A 63 9.20 15.28 9.26
C PHE A 63 9.69 13.93 9.78
N LYS A 64 8.81 13.25 10.52
CA LYS A 64 8.97 11.85 10.90
C LYS A 64 7.92 11.03 10.17
N MET A 65 8.34 9.95 9.55
CA MET A 65 7.47 9.08 8.77
C MET A 65 7.72 7.62 9.16
N ASN A 66 6.65 6.85 9.20
CA ASN A 66 6.68 5.39 9.30
C ASN A 66 5.59 4.82 8.37
N PRO A 67 5.53 3.49 8.18
CA PRO A 67 4.53 2.88 7.32
C PRO A 67 3.07 3.22 7.69
N HIS A 68 2.76 3.39 8.99
CA HIS A 68 1.42 3.76 9.43
C HIS A 68 1.02 5.18 9.00
N CYS A 69 1.97 6.12 8.84
CA CYS A 69 1.66 7.45 8.33
C CYS A 69 0.98 7.41 6.95
N PHE A 70 1.40 6.49 6.06
CA PHE A 70 0.76 6.33 4.75
C PHE A 70 -0.68 5.83 4.85
N ARG A 71 -0.92 4.91 5.78
CA ARG A 71 -2.25 4.39 6.06
C ARG A 71 -3.17 5.48 6.59
N HIS A 72 -2.75 6.21 7.62
CA HIS A 72 -3.52 7.32 8.19
C HIS A 72 -3.80 8.38 7.13
N SER A 73 -2.77 8.82 6.39
CA SER A 73 -2.94 9.81 5.33
C SER A 73 -3.92 9.35 4.24
N ARG A 74 -3.91 8.06 3.85
CA ARG A 74 -4.88 7.54 2.88
C ARG A 74 -6.31 7.56 3.42
N LEU A 75 -6.53 7.10 4.66
CA LEU A 75 -7.85 7.09 5.28
C LEU A 75 -8.39 8.51 5.47
N ASP A 76 -7.56 9.44 5.92
CA ASP A 76 -7.93 10.86 6.07
C ASP A 76 -8.27 11.50 4.72
N ASN A 77 -7.48 11.24 3.68
CA ASN A 77 -7.76 11.75 2.34
C ASN A 77 -9.10 11.20 1.81
N LEU A 78 -9.40 9.92 2.01
CA LEU A 78 -10.67 9.33 1.59
C LEU A 78 -11.86 9.91 2.38
N LYS A 79 -11.69 10.15 3.68
CA LYS A 79 -12.68 10.84 4.51
C LYS A 79 -12.97 12.24 3.98
N VAL A 80 -11.94 13.01 3.64
CA VAL A 80 -12.10 14.36 3.03
C VAL A 80 -12.78 14.29 1.67
N GLN A 81 -12.57 13.21 0.91
CA GLN A 81 -13.26 12.94 -0.36
C GLN A 81 -14.73 12.49 -0.19
N GLY A 82 -15.23 12.43 1.03
CA GLY A 82 -16.63 12.07 1.32
C GLY A 82 -16.91 10.57 1.38
N VAL A 83 -15.87 9.72 1.44
CA VAL A 83 -16.07 8.28 1.60
C VAL A 83 -16.69 7.99 2.98
N PRO A 84 -17.82 7.26 3.05
CA PRO A 84 -18.49 6.95 4.31
C PRO A 84 -17.58 6.20 5.29
N LEU A 85 -17.73 6.51 6.58
CA LEU A 85 -16.91 5.92 7.65
C LEU A 85 -16.93 4.39 7.67
N GLU A 86 -18.08 3.78 7.38
CA GLU A 86 -18.22 2.31 7.35
C GLU A 86 -17.33 1.67 6.26
N LYS A 87 -17.23 2.29 5.09
CA LYS A 87 -16.33 1.83 4.00
C LYS A 87 -14.85 2.03 4.36
N LEU A 88 -14.54 3.09 5.11
CA LEU A 88 -13.18 3.31 5.63
C LEU A 88 -12.78 2.27 6.68
N LYS A 89 -13.71 1.87 7.56
CA LYS A 89 -13.49 0.78 8.53
C LYS A 89 -13.27 -0.55 7.82
N SER A 90 -14.08 -0.84 6.80
CA SER A 90 -13.90 -1.99 5.93
C SER A 90 -12.50 -2.03 5.31
N LEU A 91 -12.09 -0.94 4.65
CA LEU A 91 -10.74 -0.82 4.07
C LEU A 91 -9.63 -0.97 5.12
N ALA A 92 -9.84 -0.43 6.33
CA ALA A 92 -8.90 -0.55 7.43
C ALA A 92 -8.78 -2.00 7.96
N ASN A 93 -9.88 -2.72 8.15
CA ASN A 93 -9.83 -4.09 8.67
C ASN A 93 -9.07 -5.07 7.76
N HIS A 94 -9.03 -4.82 6.44
CA HIS A 94 -8.30 -5.66 5.47
C HIS A 94 -6.78 -5.50 5.48
N SER A 95 -6.24 -4.71 6.40
CA SER A 95 -4.83 -4.33 6.41
C SER A 95 -4.19 -4.39 7.80
N ASP A 96 -4.74 -5.24 8.66
CA ASP A 96 -4.38 -5.52 10.05
C ASP A 96 -4.40 -4.30 10.99
N ILE A 97 -5.47 -4.21 11.77
CA ILE A 97 -5.45 -3.62 13.11
C ILE A 97 -5.63 -4.79 14.07
N SER A 98 -4.59 -5.10 14.85
CA SER A 98 -4.78 -5.85 16.09
C SER A 98 -5.89 -5.12 16.86
N THR A 99 -7.05 -5.77 17.02
CA THR A 99 -8.36 -5.31 17.51
C THR A 99 -9.32 -4.73 16.46
N THR A 100 -10.12 -5.57 15.78
CA THR A 100 -11.60 -5.64 15.95
C THR A 100 -12.18 -6.82 15.16
N GLU A 101 -13.04 -7.60 15.83
CA GLU A 101 -13.48 -8.95 15.45
C GLU A 101 -14.49 -9.07 14.28
N SER A 102 -14.34 -10.20 13.58
CA SER A 102 -15.34 -11.16 13.02
C SER A 102 -16.57 -10.74 12.19
N TYR A 103 -17.05 -9.49 12.18
CA TYR A 103 -18.35 -9.17 11.54
C TYR A 103 -18.32 -8.60 10.11
N LEU A 104 -17.15 -8.27 9.56
CA LEU A 104 -17.05 -7.49 8.31
C LEU A 104 -16.69 -8.28 7.04
N LYS A 105 -16.57 -9.61 7.13
CA LYS A 105 -16.04 -10.45 6.03
C LYS A 105 -16.86 -10.35 4.74
N ASP A 106 -18.18 -10.25 4.83
CA ASP A 106 -19.09 -10.37 3.67
C ASP A 106 -19.41 -9.04 2.94
N ARG A 107 -18.90 -7.89 3.39
CA ARG A 107 -19.15 -6.57 2.73
C ARG A 107 -17.89 -5.87 2.25
N SER A 108 -16.76 -6.53 2.41
CA SER A 108 -15.47 -5.85 2.33
C SER A 108 -15.01 -5.60 0.90
N GLU A 109 -15.32 -6.51 0.01
CA GLU A 109 -14.81 -6.50 -1.35
C GLU A 109 -15.54 -5.50 -2.24
N GLU A 110 -16.86 -5.41 -2.11
CA GLU A 110 -17.69 -4.42 -2.81
C GLU A 110 -17.36 -2.99 -2.35
N ASP A 111 -17.19 -2.78 -1.04
CA ASP A 111 -16.78 -1.48 -0.51
C ASP A 111 -15.41 -1.05 -1.04
N ILE A 112 -14.46 -1.99 -1.15
CA ILE A 112 -13.15 -1.74 -1.74
C ILE A 112 -13.28 -1.42 -3.23
N ALA A 113 -14.07 -2.20 -3.98
CA ALA A 113 -14.34 -1.97 -5.40
C ALA A 113 -14.81 -0.53 -5.63
N GLU A 114 -15.81 -0.11 -4.87
CA GLU A 114 -16.38 1.23 -4.98
C GLU A 114 -15.38 2.34 -4.60
N ILE A 115 -14.65 2.20 -3.48
CA ILE A 115 -13.60 3.16 -3.07
C ILE A 115 -12.57 3.38 -4.18
N PHE A 116 -12.22 2.32 -4.91
CA PHE A 116 -11.24 2.38 -5.98
C PHE A 116 -11.85 2.62 -7.37
N GLY A 117 -13.18 2.73 -7.47
CA GLY A 117 -13.89 2.92 -8.73
C GLY A 117 -13.75 1.73 -9.68
N MET A 118 -13.89 0.51 -9.15
CA MET A 118 -13.64 -0.75 -9.83
C MET A 118 -14.88 -1.64 -9.84
N ASP A 119 -14.94 -2.54 -10.82
CA ASP A 119 -16.02 -3.52 -10.95
C ASP A 119 -15.89 -4.61 -9.86
N PRO A 120 -16.92 -4.86 -9.02
CA PRO A 120 -16.90 -5.92 -8.03
C PRO A 120 -16.72 -7.33 -8.60
N SER A 121 -17.06 -7.57 -9.87
CA SER A 121 -16.85 -8.89 -10.52
C SER A 121 -15.39 -9.29 -10.58
N TYR A 122 -14.45 -8.35 -10.48
CA TYR A 122 -13.05 -8.72 -10.32
C TYR A 122 -12.81 -9.53 -9.04
N PHE A 123 -13.58 -9.35 -7.98
CA PHE A 123 -13.42 -10.07 -6.71
C PHE A 123 -14.05 -11.47 -6.73
N ALA A 124 -14.99 -11.74 -7.64
CA ALA A 124 -15.60 -13.04 -7.81
C ALA A 124 -14.64 -13.99 -8.54
N ALA A 125 -13.79 -14.70 -7.79
CA ALA A 125 -12.97 -15.82 -8.26
C ALA A 125 -13.33 -17.11 -7.50
#